data_AF-A0A0G4NLZ9-F1
#
_entry.id   AF-A0A0G4NLZ9-F1
#
_cell.length_a   1.000
_cell.length_b   1.000
_cell.length_c   1.000
_cell.angle_alpha   90.00
_cell.angle_beta   90.00
_cell.angle_gamma   90.00
#
_symmetry.space_group_name_H-M   'P 1'
#
loop_
_entity.id
_entity.type
_entity.pdbx_description
1 polymer ?
#
loop_
_entity_poly.entity_id
_entity_poly.type
_entity_poly.pdbx_seq_one_letter_code
_entity_poly.pdbx_strand_id
1 'polypeptide(L)'
;EPTGAIIAAPTFSVPEDIGGVRNWDYRFSWVRDSSFTIYILLRLGYSEEADAYMGFISERFLKSRGPEGALPIMFTIRGETDIPESELGHLDGYR
;
A
#
# COMPACT_ATOMS: atom_id res chain seq x y z
N GLU A 1 -0.40 -7.56 17.47
CA GLU A 1 0.82 -6.81 17.13
C GLU A 1 0.76 -6.17 15.74
N PRO A 2 1.30 -4.95 15.58
CA PRO A 2 1.50 -4.29 14.29
C PRO A 2 2.39 -5.13 13.37
N THR A 3 2.08 -5.14 12.07
CA THR A 3 2.80 -5.95 11.08
C THR A 3 4.07 -5.30 10.53
N GLY A 4 4.30 -4.02 10.83
CA GLY A 4 5.33 -3.19 10.20
C GLY A 4 4.91 -2.56 8.86
N ALA A 5 3.72 -2.89 8.35
CA ALA A 5 3.19 -2.28 7.13
C ALA A 5 2.95 -0.77 7.32
N ILE A 6 3.27 0.00 6.28
CA ILE A 6 2.97 1.44 6.18
C ILE A 6 1.94 1.60 5.07
N ILE A 7 0.80 2.21 5.38
CA ILE A 7 -0.24 2.51 4.38
C ILE A 7 0.06 3.84 3.70
N ALA A 8 -0.41 4.03 2.46
CA ALA A 8 -0.22 5.30 1.77
C ALA A 8 -0.94 6.46 2.49
N ALA A 9 -2.18 6.25 2.93
CA ALA A 9 -2.91 7.18 3.79
C ALA A 9 -4.10 6.50 4.50
N PRO A 10 -4.52 6.96 5.69
CA PRO A 10 -5.71 6.46 6.39
C PRO A 10 -7.01 7.07 5.83
N THR A 11 -7.10 7.28 4.52
CA THR A 11 -8.26 7.88 3.84
C THR A 11 -8.85 6.92 2.83
N PHE A 12 -10.17 6.98 2.68
CA PHE A 12 -10.88 6.17 1.68
C PHE A 12 -10.84 6.88 0.31
N SER A 13 -10.67 6.09 -0.74
CA SER A 13 -10.65 6.38 -2.18
C SER A 13 -11.35 7.68 -2.63
N VAL A 14 -10.67 8.82 -2.46
CA VAL A 14 -11.05 10.06 -3.14
C VAL A 14 -10.46 9.99 -4.55
N PRO A 15 -11.23 10.34 -5.60
CA PRO A 15 -10.69 10.37 -6.95
C PRO A 15 -9.52 11.34 -7.08
N GLU A 16 -8.52 10.96 -7.88
CA GLU A 16 -7.41 11.87 -8.24
C GLU A 16 -7.93 13.12 -8.96
N ASP A 17 -9.00 12.98 -9.76
CA ASP A 17 -9.66 14.07 -10.47
C ASP A 17 -11.18 13.83 -10.54
N ILE A 18 -11.99 14.89 -10.49
CA ILE A 18 -13.46 14.80 -10.43
C ILE A 18 -13.98 14.14 -11.73
N GLY A 19 -14.74 13.06 -11.59
CA GLY A 19 -15.22 12.26 -12.72
C GLY A 19 -14.14 11.42 -13.43
N GLY A 20 -12.92 11.39 -12.89
CA GLY A 20 -11.82 10.57 -13.37
C GLY A 20 -11.92 9.10 -12.97
N VAL A 21 -11.16 8.24 -13.66
CA VAL A 21 -11.16 6.79 -13.42
C VAL A 21 -10.16 6.34 -12.35
N ARG A 22 -9.25 7.22 -11.93
CA ARG A 22 -8.18 6.89 -10.98
C ARG A 22 -8.68 7.01 -9.55
N ASN A 23 -9.24 5.90 -9.06
CA ASN A 23 -9.76 5.74 -7.70
C ASN A 23 -9.00 4.61 -7.02
N TRP A 24 -7.93 4.94 -6.29
CA TRP A 24 -7.13 3.97 -5.55
C TRP A 24 -7.51 3.98 -4.07
N ASP A 25 -7.44 2.82 -3.42
CA ASP A 25 -7.57 2.73 -1.97
C ASP A 25 -6.20 2.95 -1.32
N TYR A 26 -6.09 4.05 -0.58
CA TYR A 26 -4.84 4.47 0.05
C TYR A 26 -4.55 3.73 1.35
N ARG A 27 -5.48 2.91 1.83
CA ARG A 27 -5.31 2.11 3.06
C ARG A 27 -4.45 0.87 2.85
N PHE A 28 -3.97 0.63 1.62
CA PHE A 28 -3.00 -0.41 1.29
C PHE A 28 -1.56 0.10 1.42
N SER A 29 -0.64 -0.84 1.60
CA SER A 29 0.80 -0.56 1.61
C SER A 29 1.32 -0.54 0.18
N TRP A 30 1.42 0.66 -0.40
CA TRP A 30 2.02 0.89 -1.71
C TRP A 30 3.54 1.01 -1.58
N VAL A 31 4.30 0.17 -2.31
CA VAL A 31 5.77 0.09 -2.18
C VAL A 31 6.45 1.45 -2.36
N ARG A 32 5.95 2.25 -3.31
CA ARG A 32 6.45 3.60 -3.57
C ARG A 32 6.22 4.53 -2.37
N ASP A 33 5.00 4.64 -1.91
CA ASP A 33 4.59 5.57 -0.84
C ASP A 33 5.28 5.23 0.49
N SER A 34 5.37 3.94 0.82
CA SER A 34 6.10 3.45 1.98
C SER A 34 7.59 3.74 1.88
N SER A 35 8.21 3.69 0.70
CA SER A 35 9.63 4.00 0.52
C SER A 35 9.99 5.44 0.89
N PHE A 36 9.12 6.41 0.57
CA PHE A 36 9.30 7.79 1.00
C PHE A 36 9.17 7.96 2.51
N THR A 37 8.23 7.22 3.13
CA THR A 37 8.04 7.22 4.58
C THR A 37 9.26 6.66 5.30
N ILE A 38 9.79 5.53 4.84
CA ILE A 38 11.01 4.92 5.41
C ILE A 38 12.20 5.85 5.26
N TYR A 39 12.34 6.50 4.09
CA TYR A 39 13.41 7.46 3.87
C TYR A 39 13.39 8.56 4.93
N ILE A 40 12.22 9.16 5.23
CA ILE A 40 12.15 10.22 6.25
C ILE A 40 12.34 9.67 7.67
N LEU A 41 11.81 8.49 7.99
CA LEU A 41 12.01 7.84 9.29
C LEU A 41 13.51 7.63 9.57
N LEU A 42 14.24 7.08 8.60
CA LEU A 42 15.69 6.90 8.70
C LEU A 42 16.43 8.24 8.86
N ARG A 43 16.02 9.29 8.13
CA ARG A 43 16.62 10.63 8.22
C ARG A 43 16.38 11.30 9.58
N LEU A 44 15.30 10.94 10.26
CA LEU A 44 14.95 11.44 11.59
C LEU A 44 15.49 10.54 12.73
N GLY A 45 16.12 9.41 12.42
CA GLY A 45 16.68 8.48 13.39
C GLY A 45 15.72 7.40 13.91
N TYR A 46 14.54 7.27 13.30
CA TYR A 46 13.54 6.25 13.61
C TYR A 46 13.87 4.93 12.88
N SER A 47 14.87 4.20 13.40
CA SER A 47 15.33 2.95 12.78
C SER A 47 14.41 1.76 13.07
N GLU A 48 13.73 1.72 14.22
CA GLU A 48 12.87 0.60 14.60
C GLU A 48 11.67 0.44 13.64
N GLU A 49 11.04 1.56 13.26
CA GLU A 49 9.93 1.59 12.31
C GLU A 49 10.38 1.21 10.90
N ALA A 50 11.58 1.67 10.50
CA ALA A 50 12.18 1.29 9.23
C ALA A 50 12.48 -0.23 9.18
N ASP A 51 13.07 -0.78 10.24
CA ASP A 51 13.36 -2.21 10.37
C ASP A 51 12.08 -3.06 10.36
N ALA A 52 11.03 -2.59 11.04
CA ALA A 52 9.72 -3.25 11.03
C ALA A 52 9.14 -3.34 9.61
N TYR A 53 9.20 -2.25 8.83
CA TYR A 53 8.77 -2.29 7.44
C TYR A 53 9.67 -3.17 6.57
N MET A 54 10.99 -3.13 6.78
CA MET A 54 11.92 -3.98 6.05
C MET A 54 11.62 -5.47 6.29
N GLY A 55 11.26 -5.85 7.52
CA GLY A 55 10.75 -7.18 7.84
C GLY A 55 9.46 -7.52 7.10
N PHE A 56 8.48 -6.60 7.13
CA PHE A 56 7.21 -6.75 6.41
C PHE A 56 7.42 -7.02 4.91
N ILE A 57 8.19 -6.19 4.21
CA ILE A 57 8.35 -6.32 2.74
C ILE A 57 9.22 -7.51 2.36
N SER A 58 10.25 -7.86 3.16
CA SER A 58 11.12 -9.02 2.89
C SER A 58 10.33 -10.32 2.93
N GLU A 59 9.38 -10.45 3.85
CA GLU A 59 8.46 -11.59 3.89
C GLU A 59 7.65 -11.71 2.58
N ARG A 60 7.22 -10.58 1.99
CA ARG A 60 6.47 -10.56 0.73
C ARG A 60 7.34 -10.90 -0.48
N PHE A 61 8.59 -10.42 -0.52
CA PHE A 61 9.53 -10.84 -1.57
C PHE A 61 9.73 -12.36 -1.62
N LEU A 62 9.68 -13.03 -0.47
CA LEU A 62 9.82 -14.49 -0.39
C LEU A 62 8.53 -15.23 -0.76
N LYS A 63 7.37 -14.71 -0.36
CA LYS A 63 6.07 -15.42 -0.44
C LYS A 63 5.20 -15.02 -1.63
N SER A 64 5.42 -13.84 -2.19
CA SER A 64 4.48 -13.20 -3.11
C SER A 64 5.19 -12.76 -4.37
N ARG A 65 5.10 -13.60 -5.40
CA ARG A 65 5.53 -13.25 -6.75
C ARG A 65 4.33 -13.28 -7.67
N GLY A 66 4.14 -12.17 -8.39
CA GLY A 66 3.19 -12.11 -9.49
C GLY A 66 3.63 -12.99 -10.67
N PRO A 67 2.84 -13.01 -11.74
CA PRO A 67 3.23 -13.67 -12.99
C PRO A 67 4.64 -13.22 -13.39
N GLU A 68 5.49 -14.18 -13.77
CA GLU A 68 6.90 -13.95 -14.15
C GLU A 68 7.87 -13.54 -13.02
N GLY A 69 7.45 -13.62 -11.75
CA GLY A 69 8.36 -13.37 -10.64
C GLY A 69 8.42 -11.91 -10.18
N ALA A 70 7.59 -11.02 -10.76
CA ALA A 70 7.51 -9.63 -10.39
C ALA A 70 6.92 -9.45 -8.98
N LEU A 71 7.40 -8.46 -8.24
CA LEU A 71 6.79 -8.11 -6.96
C LEU A 71 5.49 -7.31 -7.21
N PRO A 72 4.37 -7.64 -6.53
CA PRO A 72 3.19 -6.79 -6.51
C PRO A 72 3.51 -5.36 -6.06
N ILE A 73 2.81 -4.39 -6.63
CA ILE A 73 3.04 -2.95 -6.35
C ILE A 73 2.43 -2.50 -5.03
N MET A 74 1.43 -3.23 -4.53
CA MET A 74 0.72 -2.94 -3.28
C MET A 74 0.32 -4.23 -2.56
N PHE A 75 0.11 -4.10 -1.25
CA PHE A 75 -0.25 -5.19 -0.36
C PHE A 75 -1.27 -4.76 0.69
N THR A 76 -2.06 -5.69 1.22
CA THR A 76 -2.83 -5.44 2.44
C THR A 76 -1.90 -5.20 3.63
N ILE A 77 -2.42 -4.68 4.75
CA ILE A 77 -1.62 -4.53 5.98
C ILE A 77 -1.14 -5.89 6.55
N ARG A 78 -1.79 -7.00 6.15
CA ARG A 78 -1.38 -8.38 6.45
C ARG A 78 -0.54 -9.01 5.34
N GLY A 79 -0.32 -8.23 4.28
CA GLY A 79 0.47 -8.51 3.10
C GLY A 79 -0.13 -9.53 2.13
N GLU A 80 -1.45 -9.67 2.12
CA GLU A 80 -2.13 -10.38 1.04
C GLU A 80 -1.99 -9.61 -0.28
N THR A 81 -2.11 -10.34 -1.39
CA THR A 81 -1.97 -9.81 -2.76
C THR A 81 -3.21 -10.04 -3.61
N ASP A 82 -4.15 -10.86 -3.12
CA ASP A 82 -5.48 -11.00 -3.69
C ASP A 82 -6.32 -9.80 -3.23
N ILE A 83 -6.39 -8.78 -4.10
CA ILE A 83 -7.07 -7.52 -3.86
C ILE A 83 -8.00 -7.28 -5.05
N PRO A 84 -9.16 -7.95 -5.12
CA PRO A 84 -10.05 -7.84 -6.26
C PRO A 84 -10.67 -6.44 -6.33
N GLU A 85 -10.68 -5.87 -7.53
CA GLU A 85 -11.38 -4.63 -7.81
C GLU A 85 -12.87 -4.90 -8.06
N SER A 86 -13.73 -3.96 -7.65
CA SER A 86 -15.16 -4.04 -7.92
C SER A 86 -15.73 -2.65 -8.23
N GLU A 87 -16.65 -2.61 -9.18
CA GLU A 87 -17.37 -1.39 -9.53
C GLU A 87 -18.69 -1.33 -8.77
N LEU A 88 -18.93 -0.21 -8.07
CA LEU A 88 -20.13 0.02 -7.27
C LEU A 88 -21.07 0.96 -8.02
N GLY A 89 -21.78 0.45 -9.04
CA GLY A 89 -22.64 1.27 -9.91
C GLY A 89 -23.86 1.92 -9.24
N HIS A 90 -24.12 1.61 -7.96
CA HIS A 90 -25.14 2.28 -7.14
C HIS A 90 -24.61 3.50 -6.39
N LEU A 91 -23.29 3.72 -6.41
CA LEU A 91 -22.66 4.90 -5.83
C LEU A 91 -22.38 5.90 -6.93
N ASP A 92 -22.84 7.13 -6.69
CA ASP A 92 -22.66 8.22 -7.64
C ASP A 92 -21.21 8.74 -7.68
N GLY A 93 -20.42 8.42 -6.66
CA GLY A 93 -19.06 8.92 -6.48
C GLY A 93 -19.03 10.42 -6.15
N TYR A 94 -17.82 10.98 -6.06
CA TYR A 94 -17.62 12.41 -5.92
C TYR A 94 -17.69 13.08 -7.31
N ARG A 95 -18.56 14.08 -7.46
CA ARG A 95 -18.91 14.77 -8.72
C ARG A 95 -18.89 16.28 -8.53
#